data_AF-A0A4X2LYN8-F1
#
_entry.id   AF-A0A4X2LYN8-F1
#
_cell.length_a   1.000
_cell.length_b   1.000
_cell.length_c   1.000
_cell.angle_alpha   90.00
_cell.angle_beta   90.00
_cell.angle_gamma   90.00
#
_symmetry.space_group_name_H-M   'P 1'
#
loop_
_entity.id
_entity.type
_entity.pdbx_description
1 polymer ?
#
loop_
_entity_poly.entity_id
_entity_poly.type
_entity_poly.pdbx_seq_one_letter_code
_entity_poly.pdbx_strand_id
1 'polypeptide(L)'
;MATYSIQVGWRLLFLGLLAMAHGLRRGNDLLNVCMDAKHHKIQPGPEDDLHRQVTGRGERMLNVPLCKEDCNQWWEDCRTSYTCKENWQKGWNWTSGECPIEAACHPFSFYFPTPASLCENIWGHSYNASSFGRGSGKCIQMWFDPARGNPNEAVAKYYASASAPGIFSWGASFPFLALTLLLLLWG
;
A
#
# COMPACT_ATOMS: atom_id res chain seq x y z
N MET A 1 11.39 -48.59 9.14
CA MET A 1 12.18 -47.35 9.21
C MET A 1 12.02 -46.55 7.92
N ALA A 2 12.15 -47.20 6.75
CA ALA A 2 12.00 -46.51 5.45
C ALA A 2 10.62 -45.94 5.12
N THR A 3 9.57 -46.69 5.44
CA THR A 3 8.19 -46.21 5.29
C THR A 3 7.88 -44.95 6.10
N TYR A 4 8.52 -44.79 7.27
CA TYR A 4 8.38 -43.61 8.12
C TYR A 4 9.10 -42.40 7.52
N SER A 5 10.33 -42.58 7.02
CA SER A 5 11.11 -41.53 6.36
C SER A 5 10.41 -40.98 5.12
N ILE A 6 9.88 -41.87 4.28
CA ILE A 6 9.09 -41.51 3.09
C ILE A 6 7.82 -40.75 3.50
N GLN A 7 7.10 -41.23 4.52
CA GLN A 7 5.88 -40.57 5.01
C GLN A 7 6.16 -39.17 5.57
N VAL A 8 7.30 -38.97 6.24
CA VAL A 8 7.76 -37.65 6.72
C VAL A 8 8.12 -36.74 5.53
N GLY A 9 8.82 -37.26 4.51
CA GLY A 9 9.15 -36.52 3.29
C GLY A 9 7.92 -35.98 2.56
N TRP A 10 6.90 -36.82 2.34
CA TRP A 10 5.63 -36.40 1.75
C TRP A 10 4.91 -35.35 2.61
N ARG A 11 4.84 -35.54 3.94
CA ARG A 11 4.22 -34.56 4.85
C ARG A 11 4.89 -33.19 4.77
N LEU A 12 6.22 -33.13 4.74
CA LEU A 12 6.96 -31.88 4.62
C LEU A 12 6.72 -31.19 3.27
N LEU A 13 6.69 -31.95 2.17
CA LEU A 13 6.34 -31.42 0.84
C LEU A 13 4.92 -30.84 0.81
N PHE A 14 3.92 -31.58 1.33
CA PHE A 14 2.54 -31.11 1.40
C PHE A 14 2.40 -29.84 2.25
N LEU A 15 3.06 -29.78 3.42
CA LEU A 15 3.07 -28.58 4.27
C LEU A 15 3.72 -27.38 3.57
N GLY A 16 4.82 -27.60 2.84
CA GLY A 16 5.47 -26.55 2.04
C GLY A 16 4.58 -26.02 0.93
N LEU A 17 3.91 -26.90 0.17
CA LEU A 17 2.97 -26.52 -0.88
C LEU A 17 1.76 -25.74 -0.34
N LEU A 18 1.21 -26.18 0.80
CA LEU A 18 0.12 -25.48 1.49
C LEU A 18 0.54 -24.08 1.92
N ALA A 19 1.73 -23.93 2.52
CA ALA A 19 2.23 -22.62 2.93
C ALA A 19 2.39 -21.66 1.74
N MET A 20 2.92 -22.15 0.61
CA MET A 20 3.04 -21.36 -0.63
C MET A 20 1.68 -20.93 -1.18
N ALA A 21 0.72 -21.84 -1.25
CA ALA A 21 -0.63 -21.55 -1.72
C ALA A 21 -1.33 -20.51 -0.82
N HIS A 22 -1.15 -20.60 0.50
CA HIS A 22 -1.68 -19.64 1.46
C HIS A 22 -1.04 -18.24 1.32
N GLY A 23 0.27 -18.18 1.05
CA GLY A 23 0.98 -16.91 0.80
C GLY A 23 0.48 -16.20 -0.46
N LEU A 24 0.32 -16.95 -1.56
CA LEU A 24 -0.20 -16.41 -2.82
C LEU A 24 -1.65 -15.91 -2.68
N ARG A 25 -2.49 -16.64 -1.94
CA ARG A 25 -3.88 -16.26 -1.66
C ARG A 25 -3.94 -14.92 -0.90
N ARG A 26 -3.13 -14.77 0.15
CA ARG A 26 -3.12 -13.56 0.98
C ARG A 26 -2.68 -12.31 0.22
N GLY A 27 -1.77 -12.44 -0.76
CA GLY A 27 -1.38 -11.32 -1.62
C GLY A 27 -2.51 -10.88 -2.55
N ASN A 28 -3.26 -11.82 -3.12
CA ASN A 28 -4.38 -11.52 -4.01
C ASN A 28 -5.56 -10.85 -3.28
N ASP A 29 -5.74 -11.11 -1.99
CA ASP A 29 -6.79 -10.48 -1.18
C ASP A 29 -6.63 -8.94 -1.05
N LEU A 30 -5.45 -8.39 -1.40
CA LEU A 30 -5.15 -6.95 -1.38
C LEU A 30 -5.37 -6.26 -2.74
N LEU A 31 -5.67 -7.02 -3.80
CA LEU A 31 -5.78 -6.50 -5.16
C LEU A 31 -7.25 -6.34 -5.55
N ASN A 32 -7.55 -5.26 -6.30
CA ASN A 32 -8.88 -4.98 -6.82
C ASN A 32 -9.98 -4.94 -5.73
N VAL A 33 -9.69 -4.26 -4.63
CA VAL A 33 -10.60 -4.06 -3.49
C VAL A 33 -10.86 -2.57 -3.26
N CYS A 34 -11.99 -2.25 -2.66
CA CYS A 34 -12.29 -0.93 -2.13
C CYS A 34 -12.08 -0.93 -0.61
N MET A 35 -11.51 0.15 -0.08
CA MET A 35 -11.39 0.29 1.37
C MET A 35 -12.78 0.53 2.00
N ASP A 36 -12.98 0.06 3.23
CA ASP A 36 -14.19 0.38 4.00
C ASP A 36 -14.14 1.80 4.59
N ALA A 37 -14.44 2.79 3.75
CA ALA A 37 -14.51 4.19 4.15
C ALA A 37 -15.83 4.85 3.70
N LYS A 38 -16.12 6.01 4.30
CA LYS A 38 -17.43 6.68 4.33
C LYS A 38 -18.19 6.78 3.01
N HIS A 39 -17.48 6.91 1.89
CA HIS A 39 -18.06 7.13 0.57
C HIS A 39 -17.57 6.13 -0.49
N HIS A 40 -16.91 5.04 -0.09
CA HIS A 40 -16.45 4.02 -1.01
C HIS A 40 -17.56 3.01 -1.33
N LYS A 41 -17.49 2.43 -2.54
CA LYS A 41 -18.25 1.23 -2.90
C LYS A 41 -17.75 0.02 -2.14
N ILE A 42 -18.55 -1.04 -2.11
CA ILE A 42 -18.13 -2.34 -1.57
C ILE A 42 -17.08 -2.98 -2.48
N GLN A 43 -17.21 -2.84 -3.80
CA GLN A 43 -16.30 -3.43 -4.79
C GLN A 43 -16.06 -2.48 -5.97
N PRO A 44 -14.88 -2.58 -6.63
CA PRO A 44 -14.60 -1.83 -7.85
C PRO A 44 -15.55 -2.23 -9.00
N GLY A 45 -15.85 -1.28 -9.87
CA GLY A 45 -16.66 -1.47 -11.08
C GLY A 45 -16.87 -0.14 -11.80
N PRO A 46 -17.38 -0.14 -13.05
CA PRO A 46 -17.69 1.10 -13.78
C PRO A 46 -18.56 2.08 -12.99
N GLU A 47 -18.36 3.39 -13.19
CA GLU A 47 -19.05 4.47 -12.43
C GLU A 47 -20.33 4.97 -13.12
N ASP A 48 -20.82 4.28 -14.16
CA ASP A 48 -21.95 4.75 -14.99
C ASP A 48 -23.32 4.73 -14.28
N ASP A 49 -23.41 4.19 -13.05
CA ASP A 49 -24.65 4.09 -12.26
C ASP A 49 -24.57 4.83 -10.92
N LEU A 50 -25.66 5.47 -10.50
CA LEU A 50 -25.77 6.18 -9.21
C LEU A 50 -25.47 5.23 -8.03
N HIS A 51 -24.39 5.48 -7.32
CA HIS A 51 -23.92 4.58 -6.25
C HIS A 51 -24.64 4.78 -4.91
N ARG A 52 -25.04 3.66 -4.28
CA ARG A 52 -25.52 3.63 -2.90
C ARG A 52 -24.35 3.93 -1.96
N GLN A 53 -24.39 5.07 -1.27
CA GLN A 53 -23.41 5.40 -0.25
C GLN A 53 -23.49 4.37 0.88
N VAL A 54 -22.40 3.62 1.08
CA VAL A 54 -22.26 2.73 2.22
C VAL A 54 -21.49 3.51 3.28
N THR A 55 -22.06 3.64 4.48
CA THR A 55 -21.39 4.35 5.59
C THR A 55 -20.29 3.48 6.20
N GLY A 56 -19.18 3.30 5.49
CA GLY A 56 -17.97 2.64 6.00
C GLY A 56 -17.21 3.54 6.98
N ARG A 57 -16.67 2.98 8.06
CA ARG A 57 -15.88 3.75 9.07
C ARG A 57 -14.62 3.02 9.56
N GLY A 58 -14.21 1.91 8.95
CA GLY A 58 -13.15 1.06 9.49
C GLY A 58 -11.74 1.40 9.02
N GLU A 59 -11.57 1.80 7.77
CA GLU A 59 -10.28 1.73 7.10
C GLU A 59 -9.78 3.09 6.59
N ARG A 60 -8.46 3.23 6.51
CA ARG A 60 -7.77 4.35 5.88
C ARG A 60 -6.49 3.89 5.21
N MET A 61 -6.01 4.70 4.27
CA MET A 61 -4.70 4.47 3.66
C MET A 61 -3.59 4.96 4.59
N LEU A 62 -2.47 4.26 4.54
CA LEU A 62 -1.27 4.52 5.33
C LEU A 62 -0.04 4.26 4.47
N ASN A 63 0.89 5.21 4.46
CA ASN A 63 2.19 5.10 3.80
C ASN A 63 2.12 4.70 2.31
N VAL A 64 1.11 5.17 1.58
CA VAL A 64 1.03 4.96 0.13
C VAL A 64 2.27 5.59 -0.53
N PRO A 65 3.09 4.83 -1.29
CA PRO A 65 4.36 5.33 -1.81
C PRO A 65 4.12 6.27 -3.00
N LEU A 66 3.88 7.55 -2.74
CA LEU A 66 3.59 8.54 -3.77
C LEU A 66 4.84 8.81 -4.61
N CYS A 67 4.71 8.83 -5.94
CA CYS A 67 5.84 9.09 -6.82
C CYS A 67 6.49 10.46 -6.55
N LYS A 68 7.82 10.49 -6.70
CA LYS A 68 8.64 11.68 -6.43
C LYS A 68 8.12 12.93 -7.16
N GLU A 69 7.81 12.80 -8.45
CA GLU A 69 7.36 13.93 -9.26
C GLU A 69 5.96 14.41 -8.85
N ASP A 70 5.03 13.51 -8.52
CA ASP A 70 3.69 13.88 -8.05
C ASP A 70 3.76 14.67 -6.74
N CYS A 71 4.59 14.23 -5.79
CA CYS A 71 4.77 14.91 -4.52
C CYS A 71 5.45 16.28 -4.69
N ASN A 72 6.50 16.34 -5.51
CA ASN A 72 7.21 17.58 -5.79
C ASN A 72 6.31 18.59 -6.50
N GLN A 73 5.60 18.18 -7.55
CA GLN A 73 4.74 19.09 -8.31
C GLN A 73 3.61 19.65 -7.44
N TRP A 74 2.99 18.81 -6.60
CA TRP A 74 1.97 19.28 -5.67
C TRP A 74 2.50 20.35 -4.71
N TRP A 75 3.69 20.15 -4.14
CA TRP A 75 4.30 21.14 -3.26
C TRP A 75 4.62 22.46 -3.98
N GLU A 76 5.17 22.34 -5.19
CA GLU A 76 5.52 23.48 -6.04
C GLU A 76 4.29 24.34 -6.39
N ASP A 77 3.19 23.70 -6.77
CA ASP A 77 1.92 24.36 -7.11
C ASP A 77 1.29 25.05 -5.90
N CYS A 78 1.46 24.49 -4.69
CA CYS A 78 0.94 25.07 -3.45
C CYS A 78 1.87 26.10 -2.79
N ARG A 79 3.10 26.30 -3.27
CA ARG A 79 4.12 27.08 -2.55
C ARG A 79 3.69 28.51 -2.19
N THR A 80 2.93 29.16 -3.07
CA THR A 80 2.45 30.54 -2.87
C THR A 80 1.12 30.62 -2.12
N SER A 81 0.52 29.48 -1.79
CA SER A 81 -0.70 29.40 -0.99
C SER A 81 -0.39 29.55 0.49
N TYR A 82 -1.45 29.63 1.32
CA TYR A 82 -1.35 29.80 2.76
C TYR A 82 -2.12 28.70 3.50
N THR A 83 -1.62 28.32 4.67
CA THR A 83 -2.27 27.39 5.61
C THR A 83 -1.98 27.84 7.03
N CYS A 84 -2.66 27.24 8.00
CA CYS A 84 -2.44 27.45 9.42
C CYS A 84 -2.04 26.17 10.17
N LYS A 85 -1.92 25.05 9.45
CA LYS A 85 -1.63 23.73 10.03
C LYS A 85 -0.89 22.82 9.05
N GLU A 86 -0.10 21.92 9.64
CA GLU A 86 0.64 20.84 8.96
C GLU A 86 -0.16 19.52 8.83
N ASN A 87 -1.19 19.30 9.65
CA ASN A 87 -2.01 18.09 9.61
C ASN A 87 -3.49 18.48 9.55
N TRP A 88 -4.15 18.11 8.45
CA TRP A 88 -5.52 18.48 8.15
C TRP A 88 -6.55 17.42 8.53
N GLN A 89 -6.12 16.26 9.04
CA GLN A 89 -7.04 15.24 9.55
C GLN A 89 -7.59 15.57 10.93
N LYS A 90 -6.92 16.44 11.70
CA LYS A 90 -7.27 16.71 13.10
C LYS A 90 -7.00 18.14 13.52
N GLY A 91 -7.70 18.55 14.58
CA GLY A 91 -7.44 19.83 15.27
C GLY A 91 -7.84 21.06 14.47
N TRP A 92 -8.91 20.96 13.67
CA TRP A 92 -9.65 22.12 13.13
C TRP A 92 -10.68 22.61 14.15
N ASN A 93 -11.05 23.88 14.08
CA ASN A 93 -12.21 24.39 14.81
C ASN A 93 -13.48 24.09 14.00
N TRP A 94 -14.11 22.96 14.27
CA TRP A 94 -15.33 22.54 13.56
C TRP A 94 -16.59 23.33 13.93
N THR A 95 -16.51 24.24 14.90
CA THR A 95 -17.64 25.13 15.25
C THR A 95 -17.84 26.19 14.16
N SER A 96 -16.74 26.77 13.65
CA SER A 96 -16.75 27.76 12.57
C SER A 96 -16.22 27.23 11.23
N GLY A 97 -15.54 26.08 11.22
CA GLY A 97 -14.90 25.52 10.02
C GLY A 97 -13.56 26.19 9.68
N GLU A 98 -12.90 26.80 10.65
CA GLU A 98 -11.75 27.67 10.45
C GLU A 98 -10.48 27.16 11.15
N CYS A 99 -9.38 27.89 10.95
CA CYS A 99 -8.14 27.73 11.70
C CYS A 99 -8.39 27.78 13.22
N PRO A 100 -7.67 26.96 14.02
CA PRO A 100 -7.70 27.06 15.47
C PRO A 100 -7.32 28.46 15.95
N ILE A 101 -7.84 28.87 17.11
CA ILE A 101 -7.70 30.23 17.66
C ILE A 101 -6.23 30.69 17.77
N GLU A 102 -5.30 29.77 18.03
CA GLU A 102 -3.87 30.08 18.20
C GLU A 102 -3.03 29.76 16.94
N ALA A 103 -3.65 29.31 15.85
CA ALA A 103 -2.96 28.92 14.63
C ALA A 103 -2.88 30.09 13.65
N ALA A 104 -1.68 30.66 13.49
CA ALA A 104 -1.44 31.75 12.55
C ALA A 104 -1.43 31.26 11.09
N CYS A 105 -1.93 32.10 10.17
CA CYS A 105 -1.81 31.82 8.74
C CYS A 105 -0.42 32.19 8.23
N HIS A 106 0.28 31.22 7.64
CA HIS A 106 1.59 31.42 7.02
C HIS A 106 1.62 30.77 5.62
N PRO A 107 2.59 31.14 4.76
CA PRO A 107 2.79 30.47 3.48
C PRO A 107 2.93 28.95 3.67
N PHE A 108 2.52 28.16 2.67
CA PHE A 108 2.63 26.70 2.72
C PHE A 108 4.06 26.24 3.04
N SER A 109 5.08 26.91 2.51
CA SER A 109 6.49 26.59 2.79
C SER A 109 6.89 26.75 4.26
N PHE A 110 6.14 27.47 5.07
CA PHE A 110 6.36 27.58 6.52
C PHE A 110 5.94 26.29 7.24
N TYR A 111 4.74 25.80 6.95
CA TYR A 111 4.20 24.57 7.55
C TYR A 111 4.73 23.29 6.87
N PHE A 112 5.14 23.41 5.62
CA PHE A 112 5.65 22.32 4.80
C PHE A 112 6.97 22.74 4.13
N PRO A 113 8.11 22.68 4.85
CA PRO A 113 9.40 23.15 4.32
C PRO A 113 9.92 22.36 3.13
N THR A 114 9.46 21.12 2.94
CA THR A 114 9.87 20.23 1.85
C THR A 114 8.66 19.54 1.21
N PRO A 115 8.76 19.04 -0.03
CA PRO A 115 7.70 18.23 -0.63
C PRO A 115 7.29 17.04 0.23
N ALA A 116 8.26 16.32 0.80
CA ALA A 116 7.99 15.19 1.68
C ALA A 116 7.14 15.60 2.91
N SER A 117 7.46 16.75 3.53
CA SER A 117 6.68 17.24 4.67
C SER A 117 5.22 17.54 4.31
N LEU A 118 4.94 18.01 3.09
CA LEU A 118 3.55 18.17 2.61
C LEU A 118 2.88 16.82 2.44
N CYS A 119 3.42 15.96 1.59
CA CYS A 119 2.78 14.71 1.20
C CYS A 119 2.56 13.77 2.39
N GLU A 120 3.51 13.73 3.32
CA GLU A 120 3.44 12.85 4.49
C GLU A 120 2.52 13.40 5.59
N ASN A 121 2.54 14.70 5.86
CA ASN A 121 1.90 15.22 7.07
C ASN A 121 0.47 15.73 6.86
N ILE A 122 0.17 16.32 5.69
CA ILE A 122 -1.12 17.01 5.47
C ILE A 122 -2.31 16.06 5.69
N TRP A 123 -2.17 14.80 5.29
CA TRP A 123 -3.16 13.75 5.50
C TRP A 123 -2.72 12.69 6.52
N GLY A 124 -1.90 13.05 7.51
CA GLY A 124 -1.57 12.17 8.65
C GLY A 124 -0.95 10.82 8.25
N HIS A 125 0.12 10.85 7.47
CA HIS A 125 0.84 9.69 6.94
C HIS A 125 -0.01 8.79 6.03
N SER A 126 -1.01 9.36 5.36
CA SER A 126 -1.72 8.65 4.31
C SER A 126 -0.79 8.32 3.13
N TYR A 127 0.12 9.24 2.79
CA TYR A 127 1.17 9.03 1.81
C TYR A 127 2.56 9.02 2.46
N ASN A 128 3.51 8.39 1.75
CA ASN A 128 4.93 8.43 2.02
C ASN A 128 5.64 8.90 0.74
N ALA A 129 6.56 9.87 0.84
CA ALA A 129 7.26 10.40 -0.32
C ALA A 129 8.29 9.38 -0.83
N SER A 130 8.01 8.75 -1.97
CA SER A 130 8.91 7.77 -2.57
C SER A 130 10.11 8.44 -3.24
N SER A 131 11.27 7.77 -3.23
CA SER A 131 12.42 8.15 -4.06
C SER A 131 12.26 7.71 -5.52
N PHE A 132 11.32 6.81 -5.81
CA PHE A 132 11.06 6.34 -7.16
C PHE A 132 10.29 7.37 -7.99
N GLY A 133 10.70 7.49 -9.26
CA GLY A 133 10.00 8.33 -10.22
C GLY A 133 8.80 7.65 -10.87
N ARG A 134 7.95 8.45 -11.50
CA ARG A 134 6.81 8.00 -12.33
C ARG A 134 7.25 6.95 -13.35
N GLY A 135 6.40 5.95 -13.58
CA GLY A 135 6.68 4.84 -14.51
C GLY A 135 7.66 3.78 -13.99
N SER A 136 8.21 3.92 -12.78
CA SER A 136 9.11 2.91 -12.18
C SER A 136 8.44 1.57 -11.83
N GLY A 137 7.11 1.56 -11.76
CA GLY A 137 6.34 0.42 -11.23
C GLY A 137 6.46 0.24 -9.71
N LYS A 138 7.04 1.21 -8.99
CA LYS A 138 7.33 1.13 -7.54
C LYS A 138 6.75 2.29 -6.72
N CYS A 139 5.96 3.16 -7.34
CA CYS A 139 5.30 4.26 -6.65
C CYS A 139 3.94 4.52 -7.30
N ILE A 140 2.99 4.99 -6.50
CA ILE A 140 1.65 5.35 -6.94
C ILE A 140 1.68 6.74 -7.57
N GLN A 141 1.10 6.84 -8.74
CA GLN A 141 0.84 8.10 -9.44
C GLN A 141 -0.59 8.55 -9.12
N MET A 142 -0.73 9.76 -8.59
CA MET A 142 -2.04 10.35 -8.33
C MET A 142 -2.69 10.83 -9.63
N TRP A 143 -1.87 11.30 -10.56
CA TRP A 143 -2.31 11.79 -11.87
C TRP A 143 -1.73 10.92 -12.98
N PHE A 144 -2.54 10.48 -13.94
CA PHE A 144 -2.08 9.76 -15.13
C PHE A 144 -3.11 9.88 -16.27
N ASP A 145 -2.67 9.64 -17.49
CA ASP A 145 -3.52 9.64 -18.67
C ASP A 145 -4.28 8.30 -18.76
N PRO A 146 -5.62 8.29 -18.62
CA PRO A 146 -6.40 7.06 -18.68
C PRO A 146 -6.33 6.36 -20.04
N ALA A 147 -6.07 7.07 -21.14
CA ALA A 147 -5.91 6.48 -22.46
C ALA A 147 -4.69 5.54 -22.57
N ARG A 148 -3.73 5.69 -21.64
CA ARG A 148 -2.53 4.85 -21.53
C ARG A 148 -2.65 3.74 -20.49
N GLY A 149 -3.83 3.57 -19.91
CA GLY A 149 -4.10 2.62 -18.83
C GLY A 149 -3.64 3.09 -17.46
N ASN A 150 -4.07 2.39 -16.41
CA ASN A 150 -3.75 2.72 -15.03
C ASN A 150 -2.37 2.15 -14.61
N PRO A 151 -1.33 3.00 -14.39
CA PRO A 151 0.00 2.51 -14.03
C PRO A 151 0.05 1.92 -12.61
N ASN A 152 -0.93 2.24 -11.75
CA ASN A 152 -0.95 1.83 -10.36
C ASN A 152 -1.35 0.36 -10.17
N GLU A 153 -1.95 -0.29 -11.17
CA GLU A 153 -2.24 -1.73 -11.11
C GLU A 153 -0.97 -2.56 -10.94
N ALA A 154 0.08 -2.23 -11.70
CA ALA A 154 1.36 -2.92 -11.61
C ALA A 154 2.06 -2.65 -10.27
N VAL A 155 1.93 -1.43 -9.76
CA VAL A 155 2.49 -1.02 -8.46
C VAL A 155 1.81 -1.78 -7.31
N ALA A 156 0.48 -1.87 -7.33
CA ALA A 156 -0.28 -2.63 -6.34
C ALA A 156 0.12 -4.12 -6.35
N LYS A 157 0.24 -4.72 -7.54
CA LYS A 157 0.72 -6.11 -7.71
C LYS A 157 2.13 -6.30 -7.15
N TYR A 158 3.04 -5.35 -7.40
CA TYR A 158 4.40 -5.38 -6.86
C TYR A 158 4.41 -5.44 -5.33
N TYR A 159 3.70 -4.52 -4.67
CA TYR A 159 3.67 -4.48 -3.20
C TYR A 159 2.84 -5.61 -2.56
N ALA A 160 1.76 -6.06 -3.20
CA ALA A 160 0.98 -7.21 -2.74
C ALA A 160 1.82 -8.50 -2.76
N SER A 161 2.65 -8.70 -3.80
CA SER A 161 3.54 -9.85 -3.89
C SER A 161 4.67 -9.82 -2.85
N ALA A 162 5.19 -8.65 -2.52
CA ALA A 162 6.22 -8.47 -1.48
C ALA A 162 5.65 -8.62 -0.06
N SER A 163 4.34 -8.41 0.12
CA SER A 163 3.64 -8.52 1.41
C SER A 163 3.13 -9.94 1.71
N ALA A 164 3.23 -10.86 0.74
CA ALA A 164 3.01 -12.28 1.00
C ALA A 164 4.09 -12.75 2.01
N PRO A 165 3.72 -13.53 3.05
CA PRO A 165 4.68 -14.00 4.05
C PRO A 165 5.88 -14.64 3.33
N GLY A 166 7.07 -14.12 3.60
CA GLY A 166 8.31 -14.45 2.90
C GLY A 166 8.68 -15.91 3.10
N ILE A 167 8.16 -16.79 2.24
CA ILE A 167 8.70 -18.15 2.06
C ILE A 167 9.89 -18.09 1.07
N PHE A 168 10.06 -16.96 0.35
CA PHE A 168 11.21 -16.67 -0.49
C PHE A 168 12.30 -15.86 0.23
N SER A 169 12.71 -16.29 1.43
CA SER A 169 14.09 -15.99 1.84
C SER A 169 14.98 -17.05 1.18
N TRP A 170 15.66 -16.66 0.10
CA TRP A 170 16.48 -17.55 -0.74
C TRP A 170 17.59 -18.30 0.05
N GLY A 171 17.85 -17.92 1.31
CA GLY A 171 18.77 -18.62 2.21
C GLY A 171 18.22 -19.85 2.94
N ALA A 172 16.90 -20.03 3.06
CA ALA A 172 16.30 -21.11 3.86
C ALA A 172 15.72 -22.28 3.03
N SER A 173 15.56 -22.12 1.71
CA SER A 173 14.89 -23.10 0.85
C SER A 173 15.79 -24.24 0.38
N PHE A 174 17.10 -24.01 0.21
CA PHE A 174 18.05 -25.03 -0.22
C PHE A 174 18.23 -26.19 0.78
N PRO A 175 18.43 -25.95 2.09
CA PRO A 175 18.59 -27.05 3.05
C PRO A 175 17.29 -27.84 3.27
N PHE A 176 16.12 -27.20 3.17
CA PHE A 176 14.82 -27.87 3.29
C PHE A 176 14.53 -28.78 2.08
N LEU A 177 14.73 -28.29 0.85
CA LEU A 177 14.58 -29.10 -0.35
C LEU A 177 15.58 -30.27 -0.37
N ALA A 178 16.84 -30.03 -0.02
CA ALA A 178 17.86 -31.07 0.07
C ALA A 178 17.50 -32.14 1.11
N LEU A 179 17.03 -31.75 2.29
CA LEU A 179 16.60 -32.68 3.33
C LEU A 179 15.36 -33.49 2.90
N THR A 180 14.38 -32.86 2.24
CA THR A 180 13.21 -33.58 1.71
C THR A 180 13.59 -34.56 0.60
N LEU A 181 14.53 -34.19 -0.30
CA LEU A 181 15.01 -35.08 -1.36
C LEU A 181 15.78 -36.26 -0.77
N LEU A 182 16.63 -36.02 0.23
CA LEU A 182 17.37 -37.07 0.94
C LEU A 182 16.43 -38.06 1.64
N LEU A 183 15.38 -37.56 2.31
CA LEU A 183 14.37 -38.40 2.97
C LEU A 183 13.51 -39.21 1.98
N LEU A 184 13.38 -38.76 0.73
CA LEU A 184 12.62 -39.47 -0.32
C LEU A 184 13.48 -40.47 -1.10
N LEU A 185 14.78 -40.20 -1.27
CA LEU A 185 15.69 -41.02 -2.07
C LEU A 185 16.45 -42.06 -1.25
N TRP A 186 16.74 -41.79 0.02
CA TRP A 186 17.51 -42.68 0.92
C TRP A 186 16.74 -43.08 2.19
N GLY A 187 15.47 -42.68 2.29
CA GLY A 187 14.56 -43.00 3.39
C GLY A 187 14.09 -44.44 3.33
#